data_AF-A0A7W8JJ81-F1
#
_entry.id   AF-A0A7W8JJ81-F1
#
_cell.length_a   1.000
_cell.length_b   1.000
_cell.length_c   1.000
_cell.angle_alpha   90.00
_cell.angle_beta   90.00
_cell.angle_gamma   90.00
#
_symmetry.space_group_name_H-M   'P 1'
#
loop_
_entity.id
_entity.type
_entity.pdbx_description
1 polymer ?
#
loop_
_entity_poly.entity_id
_entity_poly.type
_entity_poly.pdbx_seq_one_letter_code
_entity_poly.pdbx_strand_id
1 'polypeptide(L)'
;MFKVLGCLIVTLVTVVACSRNNDWTQLPTPDGYATYEIQKNSISYVNNPKGEKTVVVVVRRHVKMPQETEMFKLHVTYADCKAGHGMLDVFDMYGNDKAVSAFAKGVKTDSGALARAACTEAGVQE
;
A
#
# COMPACT_ATOMS: atom_id res chain seq x y z
N MET A 1 7.79 60.95 32.72
CA MET A 1 8.79 59.85 32.70
C MET A 1 8.65 59.08 31.41
N PHE A 2 9.78 58.76 30.77
CA PHE A 2 9.92 58.14 29.45
C PHE A 2 9.99 56.59 29.55
N LYS A 3 9.71 55.92 28.42
CA LYS A 3 10.09 54.53 27.98
C LYS A 3 9.25 53.37 28.54
N VAL A 4 8.39 52.68 27.77
CA VAL A 4 8.51 51.87 26.52
C VAL A 4 8.67 50.37 26.81
N LEU A 5 7.94 49.57 26.02
CA LEU A 5 8.09 48.14 25.71
C LEU A 5 7.47 47.11 26.67
N GLY A 6 6.20 46.80 26.46
CA GLY A 6 5.62 45.50 26.81
C GLY A 6 5.30 44.75 25.53
N CYS A 7 6.12 43.75 25.19
CA CYS A 7 6.02 42.90 24.01
C CYS A 7 4.57 42.50 23.71
N LEU A 8 4.12 42.85 22.50
CA LEU A 8 2.93 42.33 21.88
C LEU A 8 3.17 40.84 21.63
N ILE A 9 2.69 39.98 22.55
CA ILE A 9 2.72 38.53 22.36
C ILE A 9 1.69 38.21 21.29
N VAL A 10 2.12 38.27 20.04
CA VAL A 10 1.44 37.59 18.94
C VAL A 10 1.57 36.11 19.26
N THR A 11 0.53 35.53 19.86
CA THR A 11 0.38 34.09 20.01
C THR A 11 0.30 33.50 18.61
N LEU A 12 1.47 33.21 18.06
CA LEU A 12 1.67 32.34 16.93
C LEU A 12 1.04 31.00 17.36
N VAL A 13 -0.20 30.77 16.93
CA VAL A 13 -0.77 29.42 16.90
C VAL A 13 0.10 28.68 15.90
N THR A 14 1.18 28.08 16.39
CA THR A 14 1.87 27.02 15.67
C THR A 14 0.82 25.95 15.48
N VAL A 15 0.21 25.96 14.30
CA VAL A 15 -0.51 24.80 13.79
C VAL A 15 0.54 23.70 13.86
N VAL A 16 0.43 22.85 14.88
CA VAL A 16 1.09 21.56 14.89
C VAL A 16 0.48 20.87 13.69
N ALA A 17 1.12 21.06 12.54
CA ALA A 17 0.94 20.18 11.42
C ALA A 17 1.35 18.83 12.00
N CYS A 18 0.37 18.04 12.41
CA CYS A 18 0.52 16.61 12.50
C CYS A 18 0.96 16.21 11.09
N SER A 19 2.27 16.19 10.86
CA SER A 19 2.90 15.42 9.82
C SER A 19 2.46 13.98 10.09
N ARG A 20 1.27 13.60 9.61
CA ARG A 20 0.92 12.21 9.45
C ARG A 20 1.93 11.72 8.44
N ASN A 21 2.94 11.02 8.94
CA ASN A 21 3.89 10.31 8.12
C ASN A 21 3.06 9.33 7.28
N ASN A 22 2.71 9.76 6.06
CA ASN A 22 1.71 9.09 5.24
C ASN A 22 2.45 8.04 4.41
N ASP A 23 3.05 7.07 5.11
CA ASP A 23 3.84 5.94 4.60
C ASP A 23 2.98 4.92 3.84
N TRP A 24 1.71 5.26 3.58
CA TRP A 24 0.70 4.41 2.98
C TRP A 24 0.06 5.13 1.80
N THR A 25 -0.19 4.39 0.72
CA THR A 25 -0.90 4.85 -0.48
C THR A 25 -2.22 4.11 -0.58
N GLN A 26 -3.34 4.83 -0.48
CA GLN A 26 -4.66 4.24 -0.63
C GLN A 26 -4.91 3.78 -2.07
N LEU A 27 -5.46 2.58 -2.21
CA LEU A 27 -5.83 2.00 -3.50
C LEU A 27 -7.31 2.21 -3.82
N PRO A 28 -7.67 2.40 -5.09
CA PRO A 28 -9.07 2.42 -5.50
C PRO A 28 -9.69 1.03 -5.33
N THR A 29 -10.79 0.94 -4.58
CA THR A 29 -11.54 -0.31 -4.40
C THR A 29 -12.87 -0.29 -5.17
N PRO A 30 -13.14 -1.29 -6.02
CA PRO A 30 -14.36 -1.37 -6.80
C PRO A 30 -15.61 -1.71 -5.98
N ASP A 31 -15.51 -2.49 -4.90
CA ASP A 31 -16.67 -3.06 -4.19
C ASP A 31 -17.14 -2.22 -2.99
N GLY A 32 -16.30 -1.31 -2.50
CA GLY A 32 -16.57 -0.46 -1.34
C GLY A 32 -16.71 -1.20 0.00
N TYR A 33 -16.45 -2.51 0.08
CA TYR A 33 -16.54 -3.30 1.32
C TYR A 33 -15.30 -3.13 2.19
N ALA A 34 -14.14 -3.01 1.54
CA ALA A 34 -12.87 -2.73 2.18
C ALA A 34 -12.16 -1.55 1.52
N THR A 35 -11.19 -0.99 2.23
CA THR A 35 -10.18 -0.07 1.66
C THR A 35 -8.81 -0.70 1.83
N TYR A 36 -7.98 -0.63 0.80
CA TYR A 36 -6.62 -1.14 0.84
C TYR A 36 -5.62 0.01 0.77
N GLU A 37 -4.51 -0.14 1.46
CA GLU A 37 -3.38 0.76 1.40
C GLU A 37 -2.10 -0.05 1.18
N ILE A 38 -1.22 0.38 0.28
CA ILE A 38 0.12 -0.18 0.12
C ILE A 38 1.11 0.67 0.90
N GLN A 39 2.03 0.02 1.60
CA GLN A 39 3.12 0.72 2.26
C GLN A 39 4.11 1.24 1.20
N LYS A 40 4.38 2.54 1.24
CA LYS A 40 5.34 3.21 0.36
C LYS A 40 6.76 2.77 0.68
N ASN A 41 7.59 2.63 -0.36
CA ASN A 41 9.01 2.31 -0.27
C ASN A 41 9.32 1.01 0.49
N SER A 42 8.35 0.11 0.66
CA SER A 42 8.51 -1.15 1.41
C SER A 42 8.70 -2.37 0.51
N ILE A 43 9.13 -2.18 -0.74
CA ILE A 43 9.24 -3.27 -1.70
C ILE A 43 10.39 -4.18 -1.29
N SER A 44 10.12 -5.47 -1.25
CA SER A 44 11.13 -6.51 -1.13
C SER A 44 11.12 -7.39 -2.37
N TYR A 45 12.23 -8.04 -2.65
CA TYR A 45 12.34 -9.00 -3.75
C TYR A 45 12.76 -10.35 -3.19
N VAL A 46 12.04 -11.39 -3.57
CA VAL A 46 12.35 -12.79 -3.23
C VAL A 46 12.38 -13.63 -4.49
N ASN A 47 12.92 -14.84 -4.41
CA ASN A 47 12.75 -15.83 -5.47
C ASN A 47 11.71 -16.85 -5.01
N ASN A 48 10.75 -17.18 -5.87
CA ASN A 48 9.81 -18.25 -5.58
C ASN A 48 10.48 -19.64 -5.72
N PRO A 49 9.80 -20.75 -5.38
CA PRO A 49 10.38 -22.10 -5.50
C PRO A 49 10.80 -22.50 -6.92
N LYS A 50 10.31 -21.81 -7.95
CA LYS A 50 10.69 -22.01 -9.36
C LYS A 50 11.92 -21.18 -9.77
N GLY A 51 12.46 -20.36 -8.87
CA GLY A 51 13.58 -19.46 -9.14
C GLY A 51 13.19 -18.14 -9.80
N GLU A 52 11.89 -17.82 -9.88
CA GLU A 52 11.41 -16.58 -10.49
C GLU A 52 11.49 -15.43 -9.48
N LYS A 53 11.97 -14.27 -9.94
CA LYS A 53 12.00 -13.06 -9.12
C LYS A 53 10.57 -12.60 -8.86
N THR A 54 10.22 -12.43 -7.59
CA THR A 54 8.90 -12.02 -7.10
C THR A 54 9.00 -10.71 -6.35
N VAL A 55 8.12 -9.78 -6.71
CA VAL A 55 7.86 -8.53 -6.01
C VAL A 55 7.05 -8.83 -4.76
N VAL A 56 7.47 -8.30 -3.62
CA VAL A 56 6.75 -8.39 -2.36
C VAL A 56 6.43 -6.99 -1.85
N VAL A 57 5.16 -6.70 -1.62
CA VAL A 57 4.71 -5.44 -0.99
C VAL A 57 3.80 -5.73 0.20
N VAL A 58 3.79 -4.82 1.17
CA VAL A 58 2.92 -4.90 2.34
C VAL A 58 1.65 -4.11 2.06
N VAL A 59 0.52 -4.74 2.34
CA VAL A 59 -0.81 -4.15 2.22
C VAL A 59 -1.48 -4.13 3.57
N ARG A 60 -2.15 -3.02 3.87
CA ARG A 60 -3.11 -2.90 4.94
C ARG A 60 -4.52 -2.87 4.36
N ARG A 61 -5.39 -3.75 4.83
CA ARG A 61 -6.81 -3.80 4.48
C ARG A 61 -7.62 -3.37 5.69
N HIS A 62 -8.52 -2.42 5.48
CA HIS A 62 -9.54 -2.04 6.46
C HIS A 62 -10.89 -2.54 5.97
N VAL A 63 -11.48 -3.48 6.70
CA VAL A 63 -12.82 -4.00 6.45
C VAL A 63 -13.83 -3.10 7.16
N LYS A 64 -14.90 -2.70 6.47
CA LYS A 64 -15.90 -1.80 7.07
C LYS A 64 -16.77 -2.50 8.11
N MET A 65 -17.12 -3.76 7.90
CA MET A 65 -17.92 -4.58 8.82
C MET A 65 -17.54 -6.07 8.67
N PRO A 66 -17.07 -6.76 9.73
CA PRO A 66 -16.67 -6.18 11.02
C PRO A 66 -15.53 -5.17 10.83
N GLN A 67 -15.46 -4.15 11.70
CA GLN A 67 -14.41 -3.13 11.64
C GLN A 67 -13.06 -3.74 12.03
N GLU A 68 -12.38 -4.30 11.04
CA GLU A 68 -11.14 -5.03 11.23
C GLU A 68 -10.05 -4.48 10.32
N THR A 69 -8.84 -4.43 10.85
CA THR A 69 -7.65 -4.06 10.10
C THR A 69 -6.73 -5.26 10.01
N GLU A 70 -6.43 -5.67 8.78
CA GLU A 70 -5.55 -6.79 8.47
C GLU A 70 -4.32 -6.28 7.72
N MET A 71 -3.18 -6.92 7.94
CA MET A 71 -1.98 -6.70 7.12
C MET A 71 -1.57 -8.02 6.48
N PHE A 72 -1.15 -7.95 5.23
CA PHE A 72 -0.69 -9.09 4.46
C PHE A 72 0.34 -8.67 3.42
N LYS A 73 1.05 -9.64 2.88
CA LYS A 73 2.04 -9.48 1.82
C LYS A 73 1.43 -9.93 0.50
N LEU A 74 1.61 -9.11 -0.52
CA LEU A 74 1.31 -9.48 -1.89
C LEU A 74 2.57 -9.93 -2.57
N HIS A 75 2.49 -11.06 -3.26
CA HIS A 75 3.56 -11.61 -4.08
C HIS A 75 3.08 -11.62 -5.52
N VAL A 76 3.84 -10.97 -6.40
CA VAL A 76 3.60 -10.98 -7.85
C VAL A 76 4.92 -11.23 -8.55
N THR A 77 4.97 -12.16 -9.49
CA THR A 77 6.22 -12.41 -10.21
C THR A 77 6.58 -11.21 -11.08
N TYR A 78 7.88 -10.97 -11.30
CA TYR A 78 8.34 -9.92 -12.20
C TYR A 78 7.84 -10.15 -13.64
N ALA A 79 7.69 -11.42 -14.04
CA ALA A 79 7.15 -11.80 -15.33
C ALA A 79 5.67 -11.39 -15.46
N ASP A 80 4.85 -11.71 -14.46
CA ASP A 80 3.43 -11.34 -14.44
C ASP A 80 3.24 -9.83 -14.38
N CYS A 81 4.08 -9.13 -13.60
CA CYS A 81 4.08 -7.67 -13.58
C CYS A 81 4.38 -7.07 -14.95
N LYS A 82 5.34 -7.61 -15.70
CA LYS A 82 5.65 -7.15 -17.07
C LYS A 82 4.55 -7.53 -18.07
N ALA A 83 3.94 -8.70 -17.91
CA ALA A 83 2.87 -9.16 -18.80
C ALA A 83 1.54 -8.43 -18.56
N GLY A 84 1.38 -7.78 -17.40
CA GLY A 84 0.15 -7.13 -16.97
C GLY A 84 -0.98 -8.11 -16.64
N HIS A 85 -0.66 -9.38 -16.48
CA HIS A 85 -1.59 -10.45 -16.09
C HIS A 85 -0.80 -11.61 -15.50
N GLY A 86 -1.47 -12.45 -14.70
CA GLY A 86 -0.86 -13.60 -14.05
C GLY A 86 -1.53 -13.92 -12.72
N MET A 87 -0.72 -14.33 -11.74
CA MET A 87 -1.20 -14.70 -10.42
C MET A 87 -0.75 -13.69 -9.36
N LEU A 88 -1.66 -13.38 -8.44
CA LEU A 88 -1.41 -12.64 -7.21
C LEU A 88 -1.50 -13.62 -6.05
N ASP A 89 -0.37 -13.89 -5.42
CA ASP A 89 -0.33 -14.71 -4.21
C ASP A 89 -0.40 -13.77 -2.99
N VAL A 90 -1.24 -14.13 -2.01
CA VAL A 90 -1.49 -13.35 -0.80
C VAL A 90 -1.02 -14.17 0.38
N PHE A 91 -0.07 -13.63 1.14
CA PHE A 91 0.47 -14.25 2.34
C PHE A 91 0.14 -13.41 3.56
N ASP A 92 -0.08 -14.02 4.72
CA ASP A 92 -0.08 -13.26 5.95
C ASP A 92 1.32 -12.67 6.25
N MET A 93 1.41 -11.83 7.30
CA MET A 93 2.69 -11.21 7.66
C MET A 93 3.77 -12.23 8.08
N TYR A 94 3.36 -13.44 8.50
CA TYR A 94 4.24 -14.53 8.91
C TYR A 94 4.69 -15.41 7.73
N GLY A 95 4.14 -15.20 6.53
CA GLY A 95 4.49 -15.95 5.32
C GLY A 95 3.63 -17.19 5.09
N ASN A 96 2.52 -17.36 5.79
CA ASN A 96 1.57 -18.43 5.46
C ASN A 96 0.67 -17.99 4.30
N ASP A 97 0.47 -18.88 3.34
CA ASP A 97 -0.43 -18.64 2.21
C ASP A 97 -1.88 -18.45 2.70
N LYS A 98 -2.52 -17.40 2.22
CA LYS A 98 -3.91 -17.05 2.52
C LYS A 98 -4.81 -17.26 1.30
N ALA A 99 -4.35 -16.86 0.12
CA ALA A 99 -5.14 -16.88 -1.09
C ALA A 99 -4.27 -16.72 -2.33
N VAL A 100 -4.72 -17.30 -3.43
CA VAL A 100 -4.14 -17.11 -4.76
C VAL A 100 -5.26 -16.65 -5.68
N SER A 101 -5.04 -15.57 -6.42
CA SER A 101 -6.05 -15.00 -7.32
C SER A 101 -5.43 -14.58 -8.65
N ALA A 102 -6.11 -14.92 -9.75
CA ALA A 102 -5.69 -14.46 -11.06
C ALA A 102 -5.99 -12.96 -11.22
N PHE A 103 -5.14 -12.26 -11.95
CA PHE A 103 -5.39 -10.88 -12.33
C PHE A 103 -5.06 -10.65 -13.80
N ALA A 104 -5.71 -9.65 -14.38
CA ALA A 104 -5.39 -9.15 -15.71
C ALA A 104 -5.68 -7.65 -15.77
N LYS A 105 -4.85 -6.92 -16.52
CA LYS A 105 -5.03 -5.50 -16.77
C LYS A 105 -6.40 -5.24 -17.42
N GLY A 106 -7.13 -4.27 -16.85
CA GLY A 106 -8.44 -3.85 -17.37
C GLY A 106 -9.63 -4.55 -16.73
N VAL A 107 -9.39 -5.65 -16.01
CA VAL A 107 -10.42 -6.28 -15.18
C VAL A 107 -10.57 -5.51 -13.87
N LYS A 108 -11.79 -5.07 -13.56
CA LYS A 108 -12.12 -4.30 -12.35
C LYS A 108 -12.33 -5.23 -11.15
N THR A 109 -11.26 -5.86 -10.69
CA THR A 109 -11.23 -6.68 -9.47
C THR A 109 -10.23 -6.13 -8.47
N ASP A 110 -10.43 -6.44 -7.19
CA ASP A 110 -9.48 -6.11 -6.13
C ASP A 110 -8.10 -6.68 -6.42
N SER A 111 -8.02 -7.95 -6.86
CA SER A 111 -6.76 -8.59 -7.23
C SER A 111 -6.05 -7.83 -8.36
N GLY A 112 -6.79 -7.33 -9.36
CA GLY A 112 -6.23 -6.49 -10.43
C GLY A 112 -5.70 -5.14 -9.94
N ALA A 113 -6.43 -4.48 -9.04
CA ALA A 113 -5.99 -3.22 -8.44
C ALA A 113 -4.75 -3.40 -7.55
N LEU A 114 -4.77 -4.45 -6.72
CA LEU A 114 -3.69 -4.82 -5.81
C LEU A 114 -2.41 -5.21 -6.56
N ALA A 115 -2.52 -6.12 -7.55
CA ALA A 115 -1.37 -6.55 -8.34
C ALA A 115 -0.75 -5.37 -9.11
N ARG A 116 -1.57 -4.53 -9.76
CA ARG A 116 -1.08 -3.34 -10.47
C ARG A 116 -0.34 -2.39 -9.53
N ALA A 117 -0.89 -2.15 -8.35
CA ALA A 117 -0.28 -1.24 -7.40
C ALA A 117 1.04 -1.82 -6.85
N ALA A 118 1.11 -3.13 -6.61
CA ALA A 118 2.37 -3.81 -6.25
C ALA A 118 3.44 -3.67 -7.34
N CYS A 119 3.08 -3.92 -8.60
CA CYS A 119 4.00 -3.78 -9.73
C CYS A 119 4.46 -2.33 -9.94
N THR A 120 3.54 -1.37 -9.81
CA THR A 120 3.85 0.07 -9.92
C THR A 120 4.80 0.53 -8.82
N GLU A 121 4.56 0.11 -7.59
CA GLU A 121 5.42 0.41 -6.44
C GLU A 121 6.83 -0.16 -6.67
N ALA A 122 6.94 -1.38 -7.21
CA ALA A 122 8.22 -1.98 -7.60
C ALA A 122 8.88 -1.37 -8.84
N GLY A 123 8.28 -0.34 -9.44
CA GLY A 123 8.79 0.32 -10.65
C GLY A 123 8.79 -0.59 -11.88
N VAL A 124 8.00 -1.67 -11.87
CA VAL A 124 7.88 -2.57 -13.01
C VAL A 124 6.84 -2.00 -13.95
N GLN A 125 7.30 -1.54 -15.11
CA GLN A 125 6.45 -1.12 -16.20
C GLN A 125 6.15 -2.31 -17.10
N GLU A 126 4.88 -2.40 -17.50
CA GLU A 126 4.36 -3.31 -18.53
C GLU A 126 4.84 -2.89 -19.92
#